data_AF-A0A087T0V2-F1
#
_entry.id   AF-A0A087T0V2-F1
#
_cell.length_a   1.000
_cell.length_b   1.000
_cell.length_c   1.000
_cell.angle_alpha   90.00
_cell.angle_beta   90.00
_cell.angle_gamma   90.00
#
_symmetry.space_group_name_H-M   'P 1'
#
loop_
_entity.id
_entity.type
_entity.pdbx_description
1 polymer ?
#
loop_
_entity_poly.entity_id
_entity_poly.type
_entity_poly.pdbx_seq_one_letter_code
_entity_poly.pdbx_strand_id
1 'polypeptide(L)'
;MSETDRLLAMEMCIKLADINGPCKRHDIHVQWTYRIAEEFYEQGDEEANLGLQVSPFMDRKNPQLAKLQESFINHLVAPLCNAYGEAALLPGVWVEDSDSGEDDDNTDQTESSTVKFVDEEVVDSDSSVRSAAADGGRPIRNRKVCCLQTVHLRENYEYWVDILKKEQAENEKCEAERKEAEEEVEDDKQAPDDEMETIEEEGSLQRISPTKDAC
;
A
#
# COMPACT_ATOMS: atom_id res chain seq x y z
N MET A 1 31.00 2.29 -25.31
CA MET A 1 30.18 3.17 -24.46
C MET A 1 30.64 4.60 -24.68
N SER A 2 29.74 5.46 -25.17
CA SER A 2 30.02 6.88 -25.45
C SER A 2 30.30 7.65 -24.15
N GLU A 3 30.79 8.88 -24.23
CA GLU A 3 30.97 9.73 -23.03
C GLU A 3 29.64 10.05 -22.36
N THR A 4 28.62 10.38 -23.17
CA THR A 4 27.25 10.59 -22.71
C THR A 4 26.69 9.36 -22.02
N ASP A 5 26.91 8.16 -22.56
CA ASP A 5 26.45 6.91 -21.95
C ASP A 5 27.10 6.70 -20.58
N ARG A 6 28.42 6.96 -20.47
CA ARG A 6 29.15 6.83 -19.19
C ARG A 6 28.61 7.81 -18.16
N LEU A 7 28.34 9.05 -18.57
CA LEU A 7 27.76 10.06 -17.68
C LEU A 7 26.38 9.61 -17.18
N LEU A 8 25.51 9.17 -18.08
CA LEU A 8 24.18 8.66 -17.71
C LEU A 8 24.26 7.49 -16.74
N ALA A 9 25.15 6.52 -16.97
CA ALA A 9 25.33 5.38 -16.07
C ALA A 9 25.82 5.81 -14.67
N MET A 10 26.69 6.83 -14.59
CA MET A 10 27.13 7.40 -13.32
C MET A 10 26.02 8.18 -12.62
N GLU A 11 25.20 8.94 -13.37
CA GLU A 11 24.04 9.64 -12.84
C GLU A 11 22.99 8.68 -12.27
N MET A 12 22.72 7.58 -12.96
CA MET A 12 21.84 6.53 -12.45
C MET A 12 22.43 5.86 -11.20
N CYS A 13 23.74 5.60 -11.18
CA CYS A 13 24.43 5.02 -10.04
C CYS A 13 24.31 5.89 -8.79
N ILE A 14 24.57 7.21 -8.89
CA ILE A 14 24.46 8.12 -7.75
C ILE A 14 23.00 8.27 -7.29
N LYS A 15 22.03 8.32 -8.22
CA LYS A 15 20.60 8.37 -7.86
C LYS A 15 20.18 7.12 -7.09
N LEU A 16 20.57 5.93 -7.55
CA LEU A 16 20.24 4.69 -6.84
C LEU A 16 20.95 4.61 -5.50
N ALA A 17 22.19 5.12 -5.41
CA ALA A 17 22.93 5.18 -4.16
C ALA A 17 22.28 6.13 -3.14
N ASP A 18 21.68 7.23 -3.57
CA ASP A 18 21.01 8.21 -2.70
C ASP A 18 19.77 7.60 -2.01
N ILE A 19 18.99 6.81 -2.75
CA ILE A 19 17.75 6.19 -2.26
C ILE A 19 17.89 4.69 -1.94
N ASN A 20 19.11 4.21 -1.65
CA ASN A 20 19.37 2.77 -1.53
C ASN A 20 18.76 2.09 -0.28
N GLY A 21 18.14 2.84 0.63
CA GLY A 21 17.64 2.34 1.92
C GLY A 21 16.86 1.02 1.79
N PRO A 22 15.83 0.95 0.95
CA PRO A 22 15.05 -0.28 0.73
C PRO A 22 15.84 -1.44 0.08
N CYS A 23 16.97 -1.16 -0.58
CA CYS A 23 17.83 -2.19 -1.17
C CYS A 23 18.85 -2.76 -0.17
N LYS A 24 18.80 -2.36 1.11
CA LYS A 24 19.67 -2.87 2.17
C LYS A 24 18.95 -3.92 3.00
N ARG A 25 19.72 -4.69 3.77
CA ARG A 25 19.19 -5.59 4.79
C ARG A 25 18.14 -4.86 5.65
N HIS A 26 17.12 -5.61 6.05
CA HIS A 26 15.95 -5.11 6.75
C HIS A 26 16.29 -4.21 7.97
N ASP A 27 17.25 -4.63 8.79
CA ASP A 27 17.67 -3.88 9.98
C ASP A 27 18.23 -2.49 9.67
N ILE A 28 18.91 -2.34 8.54
CA ILE A 28 19.44 -1.06 8.07
C ILE A 28 18.33 -0.24 7.42
N HIS A 29 17.51 -0.87 6.58
CA HIS A 29 16.37 -0.20 5.92
C HIS A 29 15.47 0.48 6.95
N VAL A 30 15.01 -0.28 7.94
CA VAL A 30 14.10 0.21 8.99
C VAL A 30 14.72 1.35 9.79
N GLN A 31 16.02 1.32 10.09
CA GLN A 31 16.69 2.43 10.76
C GLN A 31 16.66 3.72 9.94
N TRP A 32 16.89 3.64 8.62
CA TRP A 32 16.78 4.80 7.74
C TRP A 32 15.34 5.29 7.62
N THR A 33 14.39 4.37 7.43
CA THR A 33 12.97 4.69 7.36
C THR A 33 12.50 5.49 8.57
N TYR A 34 12.82 5.06 9.80
CA TYR A 34 12.38 5.77 11.01
C TYR A 34 13.07 7.12 11.17
N ARG A 35 14.34 7.26 10.76
CA ARG A 35 15.04 8.56 10.81
C ARG A 35 14.41 9.57 9.85
N ILE A 36 14.06 9.14 8.64
CA ILE A 36 13.40 9.99 7.65
C ILE A 36 11.98 10.34 8.10
N ALA A 37 11.26 9.38 8.68
CA ALA A 37 9.92 9.62 9.22
C ALA A 37 9.95 10.64 10.36
N GLU A 38 10.93 10.57 11.26
CA GLU A 38 11.05 11.57 12.33
C GLU A 38 11.31 12.98 11.77
N GLU A 39 12.18 13.11 10.77
CA GLU A 39 12.43 14.40 10.09
C GLU A 39 11.14 14.93 9.42
N PHE A 40 10.35 14.07 8.78
CA PHE A 40 9.05 14.43 8.22
C PHE A 40 8.09 14.91 9.31
N TYR A 41 8.07 14.26 10.46
CA TYR A 41 7.22 14.64 11.57
C TYR A 41 7.66 15.95 12.23
N GLU A 42 8.96 16.20 12.34
CA GLU A 42 9.48 17.49 12.80
C GLU A 42 9.04 18.63 11.87
N GLN A 43 9.12 18.42 10.54
CA GLN A 43 8.62 19.38 9.57
C GLN A 43 7.10 19.58 9.70
N GLY A 44 6.32 18.49 9.82
CA GLY A 44 4.87 18.56 9.97
C GLY A 44 4.43 19.32 11.23
N ASP A 45 5.16 19.17 12.33
CA ASP A 45 4.92 19.94 13.55
C ASP A 45 5.19 21.44 13.33
N GLU A 46 6.25 21.79 12.60
CA GLU A 46 6.54 23.18 12.25
C GLU A 46 5.46 23.78 11.34
N GLU A 47 5.01 23.04 10.33
CA GLU A 47 3.91 23.44 9.44
C GLU A 47 2.62 23.70 10.25
N ALA A 48 2.27 22.80 11.17
CA ALA A 48 1.12 22.96 12.06
C ALA A 48 1.25 24.18 12.97
N ASN A 49 2.43 24.41 13.55
CA ASN A 49 2.72 25.56 14.42
C ASN A 49 2.62 26.90 13.66
N LEU A 50 2.94 26.91 12.37
CA LEU A 50 2.78 28.06 11.48
C LEU A 50 1.33 28.22 10.97
N GLY A 51 0.42 27.31 11.32
CA GLY A 51 -0.96 27.30 10.83
C GLY A 51 -1.08 26.94 9.35
N LEU A 52 -0.07 26.26 8.80
CA LEU A 52 -0.08 25.72 7.43
C LEU A 52 -0.76 24.35 7.41
N GLN A 53 -1.19 23.94 6.22
CA GLN A 53 -1.61 22.56 6.00
C GLN A 53 -0.39 21.65 6.13
N VAL A 54 -0.47 20.66 7.01
CA VAL A 54 0.57 19.64 7.17
C VAL A 54 0.70 18.84 5.89
N SER A 55 1.92 18.71 5.40
CA SER A 55 2.29 17.99 4.19
C SER A 55 1.93 16.50 4.28
N PRO A 56 1.63 15.84 3.15
CA PRO A 56 1.32 14.41 3.14
C PRO A 56 2.39 13.58 3.85
N PHE A 57 1.94 12.60 4.66
CA PHE A 57 2.79 11.71 5.46
C PHE A 57 3.57 12.36 6.61
N MET A 58 3.45 13.68 6.81
CA MET A 58 4.17 14.43 7.85
C MET A 58 3.38 14.60 9.16
N ASP A 59 2.14 14.11 9.22
CA ASP A 59 1.34 14.16 10.45
C ASP A 59 1.61 12.95 11.36
N ARG A 60 2.35 13.16 12.45
CA ARG A 60 2.62 12.12 13.45
C ARG A 60 1.38 11.66 14.22
N LYS A 61 0.27 12.41 14.19
CA LYS A 61 -1.00 12.01 14.81
C LYS A 61 -1.79 11.03 13.94
N ASN A 62 -1.49 10.98 12.65
CA ASN A 62 -2.09 10.05 11.70
C ASN A 62 -0.97 9.43 10.82
N PRO A 63 -0.07 8.64 11.42
CA PRO A 63 1.09 8.11 10.70
C PRO A 63 0.65 7.12 9.61
N GLN A 64 1.22 7.28 8.41
CA GLN A 64 0.97 6.41 7.26
C GLN A 64 2.29 5.83 6.72
N LEU A 65 3.15 5.37 7.62
CA LEU A 65 4.52 4.98 7.30
C LEU A 65 4.58 3.81 6.33
N ALA A 66 3.74 2.79 6.51
CA ALA A 66 3.71 1.62 5.63
C ALA A 66 3.29 2.00 4.20
N LYS A 67 2.26 2.85 4.08
CA LYS A 67 1.80 3.41 2.80
C LYS A 67 2.89 4.24 2.12
N LEU A 68 3.58 5.08 2.89
CA LEU A 68 4.69 5.88 2.39
C LEU A 68 5.81 4.99 1.83
N GLN A 69 6.23 3.96 2.57
CA GLN A 69 7.32 3.09 2.15
C GLN A 69 6.95 2.19 0.97
N GLU A 70 5.75 1.60 0.96
CA GLU A 70 5.25 0.82 -0.17
C GLU A 70 5.24 1.69 -1.45
N SER A 71 4.65 2.88 -1.38
CA SER A 71 4.54 3.80 -2.52
C SER A 71 5.91 4.28 -3.01
N PHE A 72 6.81 4.64 -2.08
CA PHE A 72 8.16 5.06 -2.40
C PHE A 72 8.98 3.95 -3.09
N ILE A 73 8.88 2.73 -2.58
CA ILE A 73 9.56 1.58 -3.20
C ILE A 73 8.99 1.31 -4.59
N ASN A 74 7.67 1.25 -4.72
CA ASN A 74 6.98 0.89 -5.96
C ASN A 74 7.18 1.92 -7.09
N HIS A 75 7.15 3.21 -6.76
CA HIS A 75 7.17 4.28 -7.77
C HIS A 75 8.52 4.96 -7.98
N LEU A 76 9.49 4.75 -7.08
CA LEU A 76 10.80 5.40 -7.19
C LEU A 76 11.95 4.39 -7.21
N VAL A 77 12.09 3.59 -6.16
CA VAL A 77 13.28 2.74 -5.97
C VAL A 77 13.27 1.55 -6.91
N ALA A 78 12.14 0.84 -7.03
CA ALA A 78 12.02 -0.34 -7.87
C ALA A 78 12.19 -0.04 -9.36
N PRO A 79 11.54 0.98 -9.97
CA PRO A 79 11.77 1.32 -11.36
C PRO A 79 13.24 1.66 -11.65
N LEU A 80 13.90 2.41 -10.76
CA LEU A 80 15.31 2.77 -10.92
C LEU A 80 16.24 1.55 -10.79
N CYS A 81 15.99 0.68 -9.81
CA CYS A 81 16.76 -0.54 -9.59
C CYS A 81 16.59 -1.52 -10.77
N ASN A 82 15.36 -1.67 -11.27
CA ASN A 82 15.04 -2.51 -12.43
C ASN A 82 15.75 -2.02 -13.70
N ALA A 83 15.66 -0.72 -14.02
CA ALA A 83 16.36 -0.15 -15.17
C ALA A 83 17.89 -0.34 -15.08
N TYR A 84 18.47 -0.21 -13.87
CA TYR A 84 19.90 -0.44 -13.65
C TYR A 84 20.29 -1.93 -13.75
N GLY A 85 19.38 -2.83 -13.34
CA GLY A 85 19.53 -4.28 -13.48
C GLY A 85 19.41 -4.76 -14.92
N GLU A 86 18.46 -4.23 -15.69
CA GLU A 86 18.28 -4.51 -17.12
C GLU A 86 19.48 -4.05 -17.95
N ALA A 87 20.11 -2.93 -17.55
CA ALA A 87 21.38 -2.48 -18.11
C ALA A 87 22.58 -3.39 -17.74
N ALA A 88 22.36 -4.47 -16.97
CA ALA A 88 23.37 -5.39 -16.46
C ALA A 88 24.48 -4.69 -15.64
N LEU A 89 24.13 -3.60 -14.95
CA LEU A 89 25.06 -2.81 -14.13
C LEU A 89 24.99 -3.18 -12.64
N LEU A 90 23.98 -3.93 -12.21
CA LEU A 90 23.88 -4.41 -10.83
C LEU A 90 24.92 -5.51 -10.55
N PRO A 91 25.63 -5.44 -9.41
CA PRO A 91 26.54 -6.50 -9.01
C PRO A 91 25.74 -7.73 -8.58
N GLY A 92 26.20 -8.92 -9.00
CA GLY A 92 25.55 -10.17 -8.62
C GLY A 92 26.46 -11.38 -8.85
N VAL A 93 26.01 -12.52 -8.34
CA VAL A 93 26.67 -13.82 -8.52
C VAL A 93 25.82 -14.72 -9.39
N TRP A 94 26.47 -15.50 -10.25
CA TRP A 94 25.79 -16.53 -11.02
C TRP A 94 25.30 -17.63 -10.07
N VAL A 95 24.04 -18.01 -10.22
CA VAL A 95 23.46 -19.15 -9.53
C VAL A 95 23.45 -20.33 -10.51
N GLU A 96 23.99 -21.46 -10.08
CA GLU A 96 23.87 -22.71 -10.81
C GLU A 96 22.49 -23.30 -10.56
N ASP A 97 21.77 -23.67 -11.62
CA ASP A 97 20.58 -24.49 -11.47
C ASP A 97 21.07 -25.88 -11.04
N SER A 98 20.83 -26.25 -9.78
CA SER A 98 20.95 -27.64 -9.35
C SER A 98 19.98 -28.46 -10.22
N ASP A 99 20.55 -29.28 -11.11
CA ASP A 99 19.85 -30.13 -12.09
C ASP A 99 19.07 -31.23 -11.33
N SER A 100 17.94 -30.86 -10.71
CA SER A 100 16.91 -31.82 -10.31
C SER A 100 16.07 -32.11 -11.54
N GLY A 101 16.47 -33.14 -12.29
CA GLY A 101 15.68 -33.68 -13.38
C GLY A 101 14.39 -34.27 -12.86
N GLU A 102 13.32 -33.48 -12.90
CA GLU A 102 11.95 -33.98 -12.91
C GLU A 102 11.24 -33.24 -14.06
N ASP A 103 10.99 -33.99 -15.14
CA ASP A 103 10.08 -33.61 -16.21
C ASP A 103 8.67 -33.50 -15.60
N ASP A 104 8.31 -32.32 -15.08
CA ASP A 104 6.93 -31.99 -14.75
C ASP A 104 6.47 -30.81 -15.60
N ASP A 105 5.62 -31.15 -16.57
CA ASP A 105 4.89 -30.28 -17.47
C ASP A 105 3.82 -29.49 -16.69
N ASN A 106 4.28 -28.61 -15.82
CA ASN A 106 3.48 -27.52 -15.25
C ASN A 106 4.40 -26.43 -14.68
N THR A 107 5.08 -25.69 -15.57
CA THR A 107 5.92 -24.57 -15.13
C THR A 107 5.05 -23.37 -14.77
N ASP A 108 4.58 -23.36 -13.52
CA ASP A 108 4.34 -22.12 -12.79
C ASP A 108 5.63 -21.28 -12.87
N GLN A 109 5.48 -20.04 -13.32
CA GLN A 109 6.58 -19.14 -13.64
C GLN A 109 7.28 -18.72 -12.36
N THR A 110 8.24 -19.53 -11.90
CA THR A 110 9.21 -19.09 -10.89
C THR A 110 10.30 -18.30 -11.60
N GLU A 111 9.91 -17.10 -12.00
CA GLU A 111 10.80 -16.03 -12.43
C GLU A 111 11.82 -15.79 -11.33
N SER A 112 13.11 -15.84 -11.68
CA SER A 112 14.18 -15.26 -10.87
C SER A 112 13.78 -13.81 -10.65
N SER A 113 13.22 -13.50 -9.49
CA SER A 113 12.34 -12.34 -9.33
C SER A 113 13.16 -11.05 -9.26
N THR A 114 13.67 -10.61 -10.40
CA THR A 114 13.57 -9.20 -10.73
C THR A 114 12.08 -8.95 -10.82
N VAL A 115 11.52 -8.48 -9.71
CA VAL A 115 10.15 -8.02 -9.57
C VAL A 115 9.87 -7.03 -10.71
N LYS A 116 9.23 -7.51 -11.77
CA LYS A 116 8.66 -6.66 -12.82
C LYS A 116 7.48 -5.93 -12.16
N PHE A 117 7.76 -4.76 -11.60
CA PHE A 117 6.81 -3.93 -10.86
C PHE A 117 5.86 -3.11 -11.76
N VAL A 118 5.69 -3.48 -13.03
CA VAL A 118 4.79 -2.77 -13.94
C VAL A 118 4.00 -3.79 -14.74
N ASP A 119 2.78 -4.03 -14.29
CA ASP A 119 1.71 -4.63 -15.06
C ASP A 119 1.14 -3.54 -15.98
N GLU A 120 1.48 -3.60 -17.27
CA GLU A 120 0.72 -2.93 -18.31
C GLU A 120 0.60 -3.88 -19.49
N GLU A 121 -0.59 -4.45 -19.67
CA GLU A 121 -0.94 -5.34 -20.76
C GLU A 121 -0.72 -4.63 -22.11
N VAL A 122 0.26 -5.10 -22.88
CA VAL A 122 0.36 -4.82 -24.31
C VAL A 122 0.02 -6.09 -25.09
N VAL A 123 -1.05 -5.98 -25.85
CA VAL A 123 -1.61 -7.00 -26.73
C VAL A 123 -0.57 -7.53 -27.73
N ASP A 124 -0.44 -8.85 -27.77
CA ASP A 124 0.42 -9.63 -28.65
C ASP A 124 0.04 -9.40 -30.13
N SER A 125 1.05 -9.15 -30.98
CA SER A 125 0.94 -9.29 -32.43
C SER A 125 1.81 -10.45 -32.88
N ASP A 126 1.12 -11.56 -33.20
CA ASP A 126 1.66 -12.76 -33.84
C ASP A 126 2.51 -12.40 -35.07
N SER A 127 3.74 -12.91 -35.09
CA SER A 127 4.35 -13.30 -36.36
C SER A 127 5.04 -14.64 -36.22
N SER A 128 4.26 -15.68 -36.52
CA SER A 128 4.71 -17.03 -36.78
C SER A 128 5.83 -17.08 -37.82
N VAL A 129 7.00 -17.63 -37.45
CA VAL A 129 7.92 -18.29 -38.39
C VAL A 129 8.63 -19.46 -37.70
N ARG A 130 8.29 -20.68 -38.15
CA ARG A 130 8.98 -21.94 -37.82
C ARG A 130 9.76 -22.45 -39.03
N SER A 131 11.06 -22.70 -38.87
CA SER A 131 11.77 -23.94 -39.28
C SER A 131 13.28 -23.70 -39.20
N ALA A 132 13.99 -24.36 -38.28
CA ALA A 132 14.53 -25.72 -38.37
C ALA A 132 15.85 -25.79 -39.15
N ALA A 133 16.96 -25.83 -38.40
CA ALA A 133 18.21 -26.46 -38.83
C ALA A 133 18.87 -27.08 -37.59
N ALA A 134 19.15 -28.38 -37.69
CA ALA A 134 19.80 -29.17 -36.68
C ALA A 134 21.28 -28.79 -36.54
N ASP A 135 21.68 -28.41 -35.34
CA ASP A 135 23.03 -28.65 -34.82
C ASP A 135 22.90 -28.96 -33.33
N GLY A 136 23.64 -29.96 -32.85
CA GLY A 136 23.51 -30.58 -31.52
C GLY A 136 24.02 -29.72 -30.37
N GLY A 137 23.79 -28.41 -30.40
CA GLY A 137 24.06 -27.51 -29.29
C GLY A 137 22.97 -27.66 -28.23
N ARG A 138 23.34 -28.05 -27.00
CA ARG A 138 22.46 -27.86 -25.84
C ARG A 138 21.96 -26.40 -25.84
N PRO A 139 20.66 -26.13 -25.64
CA PRO A 139 20.18 -24.76 -25.53
C PRO A 139 20.98 -24.06 -24.44
N ILE A 140 21.54 -22.88 -24.74
CA ILE A 140 22.24 -22.06 -23.77
C ILE A 140 21.18 -21.68 -22.72
N ARG A 141 21.17 -22.39 -21.59
CA ARG A 141 20.31 -22.03 -20.45
C ARG A 141 20.78 -20.66 -19.97
N ASN A 142 19.89 -19.68 -19.97
CA ASN A 142 20.18 -18.35 -19.43
C ASN A 142 20.51 -18.50 -17.94
N ARG A 143 21.78 -18.30 -17.58
CA ARG A 143 22.22 -18.39 -16.19
C ARG A 143 21.56 -17.29 -15.37
N LYS A 144 20.94 -17.65 -14.24
CA LYS A 144 20.32 -16.69 -13.32
C LYS A 144 21.41 -15.92 -12.55
N VAL A 145 21.26 -14.62 -12.41
CA VAL A 145 22.12 -13.75 -11.58
C VAL A 145 21.37 -13.42 -10.30
N CYS A 146 21.97 -13.70 -9.15
CA CYS A 146 21.49 -13.26 -7.85
C CYS A 146 22.16 -11.94 -7.47
N CYS A 147 21.36 -10.88 -7.37
CA CYS A 147 21.79 -9.57 -6.88
C CYS A 147 21.23 -9.35 -5.48
N LEU A 148 22.10 -9.10 -4.50
CA LEU A 148 21.67 -8.95 -3.10
C LEU A 148 20.75 -7.74 -2.90
N GLN A 149 20.98 -6.67 -3.65
CA GLN A 149 20.16 -5.45 -3.62
C GLN A 149 18.73 -5.72 -4.08
N THR A 150 18.52 -6.54 -5.11
CA THR A 150 17.18 -6.85 -5.60
C THR A 150 16.45 -7.82 -4.67
N VAL A 151 17.17 -8.73 -4.01
CA VAL A 151 16.62 -9.60 -2.97
C VAL A 151 16.10 -8.75 -1.81
N HIS A 152 16.93 -7.86 -1.25
CA HIS A 152 16.51 -7.01 -0.14
C HIS A 152 15.38 -6.04 -0.50
N LEU A 153 15.42 -5.48 -1.71
CA LEU A 153 14.34 -4.61 -2.18
C LEU A 153 12.99 -5.34 -2.17
N ARG A 154 12.96 -6.59 -2.62
CA ARG A 154 11.75 -7.42 -2.59
C ARG A 154 11.30 -7.73 -1.16
N GLU A 155 12.20 -8.24 -0.32
CA GLU A 155 11.90 -8.59 1.07
C GLU A 155 11.34 -7.40 1.85
N ASN A 156 11.94 -6.22 1.67
CA ASN A 156 11.49 -4.99 2.33
C ASN A 156 10.16 -4.47 1.77
N TYR A 157 9.91 -4.65 0.46
CA TYR A 157 8.61 -4.30 -0.12
C TYR A 157 7.51 -5.18 0.45
N GLU A 158 7.71 -6.50 0.45
CA GLU A 158 6.75 -7.48 1.00
C GLU A 158 6.43 -7.18 2.47
N TYR A 159 7.45 -6.84 3.27
CA TYR A 159 7.27 -6.42 4.65
C TYR A 159 6.29 -5.24 4.80
N TRP A 160 6.41 -4.19 3.99
CA TRP A 160 5.52 -3.03 4.07
C TRP A 160 4.12 -3.32 3.53
N VAL A 161 4.00 -4.15 2.49
CA VAL A 161 2.71 -4.65 2.00
C VAL A 161 1.98 -5.45 3.09
N ASP A 162 2.69 -6.29 3.83
CA ASP A 162 2.11 -7.07 4.92
C ASP A 162 1.66 -6.20 6.09
N ILE A 163 2.39 -5.11 6.39
CA ILE A 163 1.94 -4.13 7.38
C ILE A 163 0.69 -3.40 6.89
N LEU A 164 0.66 -2.95 5.64
CA LEU A 164 -0.50 -2.28 5.06
C LEU A 164 -1.78 -3.13 5.15
N LYS A 165 -1.67 -4.42 4.83
CA LYS A 165 -2.80 -5.35 4.96
C LYS A 165 -3.31 -5.45 6.40
N LYS A 166 -2.40 -5.46 7.38
CA LYS A 166 -2.75 -5.48 8.81
C LYS A 166 -3.43 -4.17 9.23
N GLU A 167 -2.86 -3.02 8.87
CA GLU A 167 -3.43 -1.69 9.17
C GLU A 167 -4.84 -1.53 8.55
N GLN A 168 -5.04 -2.02 7.32
CA GLN A 168 -6.36 -2.01 6.66
C GLN A 168 -7.37 -2.90 7.38
N ALA A 169 -7.01 -4.15 7.70
CA ALA A 169 -7.90 -5.06 8.40
C ALA A 169 -8.28 -4.54 9.81
N GLU A 170 -7.34 -3.92 10.52
CA GLU A 170 -7.59 -3.30 11.83
C GLU A 170 -8.54 -2.09 11.72
N ASN A 171 -8.36 -1.25 10.70
CA ASN A 171 -9.25 -0.12 10.45
C ASN A 171 -10.66 -0.58 10.07
N GLU A 172 -10.79 -1.55 9.16
CA GLU A 172 -12.09 -2.12 8.76
C GLU A 172 -12.83 -2.73 9.96
N LYS A 173 -12.11 -3.44 10.83
CA LYS A 173 -12.66 -4.00 12.05
C LYS A 173 -13.15 -2.90 13.02
N CYS A 174 -12.34 -1.87 13.26
CA CYS A 174 -12.73 -0.74 14.12
C CYS A 174 -13.93 0.03 13.54
N GLU A 175 -14.01 0.18 12.21
CA GLU A 175 -15.14 0.80 11.54
C GLU A 175 -16.42 -0.03 11.66
N ALA A 176 -16.32 -1.35 11.56
CA ALA A 176 -17.45 -2.26 11.77
C ALA A 176 -17.98 -2.17 13.21
N GLU A 177 -17.09 -2.25 14.21
CA GLU A 177 -17.45 -2.13 15.64
C GLU A 177 -18.11 -0.78 15.96
N ARG A 178 -17.67 0.32 15.32
CA ARG A 178 -18.30 1.64 15.47
C ARG A 178 -19.71 1.70 14.88
N LYS A 179 -19.91 1.12 13.69
CA LYS A 179 -21.24 1.06 13.06
C LYS A 179 -22.22 0.23 13.87
N GLU A 180 -21.78 -0.91 14.39
CA GLU A 180 -22.60 -1.75 15.28
C GLU A 180 -22.99 -0.98 16.56
N ALA A 181 -22.04 -0.25 17.18
CA ALA A 181 -22.33 0.56 18.37
C ALA A 181 -23.27 1.76 18.08
N GLU A 182 -23.20 2.36 16.88
CA GLU A 182 -24.11 3.44 16.46
C GLU A 182 -25.53 2.90 16.21
N GLU A 183 -25.67 1.71 15.63
CA GLU A 183 -26.96 1.04 15.42
C GLU A 183 -27.62 0.61 16.75
N GLU A 184 -26.86 0.09 17.71
CA GLU A 184 -27.38 -0.25 19.05
C GLU A 184 -27.90 0.99 19.82
N VAL A 185 -27.27 2.16 19.63
CA VAL A 185 -27.70 3.43 20.26
C VAL A 185 -28.92 4.04 19.56
N GLU A 186 -29.14 3.76 18.28
CA GLU A 186 -30.39 4.13 17.59
C GLU A 186 -31.56 3.23 17.97
N ASP A 187 -31.36 1.93 18.16
CA ASP A 187 -32.44 0.99 18.54
C ASP A 187 -32.99 1.26 19.96
N ASP A 188 -32.13 1.67 20.91
CA ASP A 188 -32.54 2.04 22.29
C ASP A 188 -33.37 3.34 22.37
N LYS A 189 -33.37 4.17 21.31
CA LYS A 189 -34.20 5.39 21.23
C LYS A 189 -35.59 5.13 20.65
N GLN A 190 -35.89 3.90 20.23
CA GLN A 190 -37.16 3.52 19.60
C GLN A 190 -38.09 2.74 20.55
N ALA A 191 -37.94 2.88 21.87
CA ALA A 191 -38.94 2.38 22.83
C ALA A 191 -40.17 3.31 22.84
N PRO A 192 -41.41 2.79 22.75
CA PRO A 192 -42.61 3.61 22.57
C PRO A 192 -42.94 4.40 23.85
N ASP A 193 -43.16 5.71 23.70
CA ASP A 193 -43.83 6.55 24.70
C ASP A 193 -45.24 5.97 24.98
N ASP A 194 -45.43 5.48 26.21
CA ASP A 194 -46.70 4.96 26.70
C ASP A 194 -47.81 6.02 26.62
N GLU A 195 -48.93 5.60 26.04
CA GLU A 195 -50.26 6.21 25.93
C GLU A 195 -50.59 7.39 26.86
N MET A 196 -50.86 8.55 26.27
CA MET A 196 -51.66 9.60 26.90
C MET A 196 -53.15 9.33 26.59
N GLU A 197 -53.87 8.68 27.50
CA GLU A 197 -55.32 8.48 27.39
C GLU A 197 -56.08 9.82 27.43
N THR A 198 -56.89 10.08 26.39
CA THR A 198 -57.85 11.19 26.32
C THR A 198 -59.13 10.82 27.07
N ILE A 199 -59.44 11.53 28.16
CA ILE A 199 -60.74 11.45 28.83
C ILE A 199 -61.78 12.17 27.96
N GLU A 200 -62.73 11.42 27.41
CA GLU A 200 -63.94 11.96 26.80
C GLU A 200 -64.94 12.35 27.90
N GLU A 201 -65.32 13.63 27.98
CA GLU A 201 -66.41 14.09 28.83
C GLU A 201 -67.62 14.47 27.95
N GLU A 202 -68.54 13.53 27.75
CA GLU A 202 -69.85 13.83 27.16
C GLU A 202 -70.78 14.51 28.19
N GLY A 203 -71.10 15.77 27.92
CA GLY A 203 -72.46 16.32 27.89
C GLY A 203 -73.28 16.40 29.19
N SER A 204 -73.49 17.63 29.68
CA SER A 204 -74.87 18.14 29.88
C SER A 204 -74.92 19.65 30.14
N LEU A 205 -75.53 20.37 29.19
CA LEU A 205 -76.07 21.70 29.40
C LEU A 205 -77.29 21.63 30.33
N GLN A 206 -77.19 22.18 31.54
CA GLN A 206 -78.36 22.65 32.28
C GLN A 206 -78.21 24.10 32.74
N ARG A 207 -79.19 24.89 32.28
CA ARG A 207 -79.47 26.28 32.63
C ARG A 207 -79.58 26.49 34.14
N ILE A 208 -78.90 27.53 34.65
CA ILE A 208 -79.44 28.39 35.71
C ILE A 208 -78.97 29.83 35.41
N SER A 209 -79.90 30.77 35.37
CA SER A 209 -79.66 32.21 35.27
C SER A 209 -80.12 32.92 36.56
N PRO A 210 -79.95 34.25 36.68
CA PRO A 210 -78.98 34.95 37.52
C PRO A 210 -79.58 35.42 38.87
N THR A 211 -78.74 35.72 39.87
CA THR A 211 -79.12 36.66 40.94
C THR A 211 -78.00 37.63 41.28
N LYS A 212 -78.46 38.85 41.56
CA LYS A 212 -77.72 40.09 41.79
C LYS A 212 -77.36 40.22 43.27
N ASP A 213 -76.54 41.25 43.49
CA ASP A 213 -76.52 42.18 44.63
C ASP A 213 -75.50 41.98 45.76
N ALA A 214 -74.84 43.13 46.01
CA ALA A 214 -74.30 43.66 47.28
C ALA A 214 -73.15 42.86 47.94
N CYS A 215 -72.04 43.46 48.36
CA CYS A 215 -71.72 44.82 48.79
C CYS A 215 -70.21 45.06 48.60
#